data_AF-A0A5A9MY22-F1
#
_entry.id   AF-A0A5A9MY22-F1
#
_cell.length_a   1.000
_cell.length_b   1.000
_cell.length_c   1.000
_cell.angle_alpha   90.00
_cell.angle_beta   90.00
_cell.angle_gamma   90.00
#
_symmetry.space_group_name_H-M   'P 1'
#
loop_
_entity.id
_entity.type
_entity.pdbx_description
1 polymer ?
#
loop_
_entity_poly.entity_id
_entity_poly.type
_entity_poly.pdbx_seq_one_letter_code
_entity_poly.pdbx_strand_id
1 'polypeptide(L)'
;MYPSTDCQIFFRVCLKHSQDNISPEPPCTYGTGLTGIFSADQNSISNSAPISVPFNFKWPGNVSFIIEAWNAEFSSEQSTENLNNMISRQATKRRLAIGDDWSQDEHVGEQSQMRFSYRVVCAEFYHGEDCSDFCRPRDDTFGHFNCDAAGKRICLHGWNGEYCTKPICSPGCSEEHGYCDAPGECKCRLGWQEPLCDQCLRYPGCLHGTCGQPWQCTCMEGWGGLFCNQDLNFCTYHKPCRNEATCTNTGQGSYTCTCKPGFSGTNCEIETNECDSNPCKNGGSCNVSNHQMFSSVMR
;
A
#
# COMPACT_ATOMS: atom_id res chain seq x y z
N MET A 1 76.26 30.00 0.91
CA MET A 1 75.46 28.94 0.27
C MET A 1 74.05 29.15 0.78
N TYR A 2 73.22 29.87 0.01
CA TYR A 2 71.84 30.17 0.40
C TYR A 2 71.05 28.85 0.46
N PRO A 3 70.23 28.61 1.49
CA PRO A 3 69.34 27.45 1.48
C PRO A 3 68.38 27.64 0.30
N SER A 4 68.25 26.62 -0.56
CA SER A 4 67.21 26.62 -1.58
C SER A 4 65.88 26.72 -0.86
N THR A 5 65.19 27.83 -1.04
CA THR A 5 63.79 27.95 -0.63
C THR A 5 63.00 27.01 -1.52
N ASP A 6 62.67 25.82 -0.99
CA ASP A 6 61.77 24.90 -1.66
C ASP A 6 60.46 25.66 -1.92
N CYS A 7 60.05 25.74 -3.19
CA CYS A 7 58.83 26.40 -3.60
C CYS A 7 57.65 25.72 -2.89
N GLN A 8 56.99 26.43 -1.98
CA GLN A 8 55.80 25.93 -1.30
C GLN A 8 54.57 26.36 -2.08
N ILE A 9 53.72 25.41 -2.41
CA ILE A 9 52.55 25.67 -3.24
C ILE A 9 51.28 25.16 -2.57
N PHE A 10 50.16 25.77 -2.95
CA PHE A 10 48.83 25.26 -2.68
C PHE A 10 47.93 25.53 -3.88
N PHE A 11 46.84 24.79 -3.99
CA PHE A 11 45.86 24.99 -5.05
C PHE A 11 44.55 25.53 -4.48
N ARG A 12 43.94 26.42 -5.25
CA ARG A 12 42.57 26.89 -5.05
C ARG A 12 41.71 26.38 -6.19
N VAL A 13 40.59 25.77 -5.86
CA VAL A 13 39.54 25.40 -6.80
C VAL A 13 38.33 26.29 -6.57
N CYS A 14 37.81 26.87 -7.64
CA CYS A 14 36.61 27.69 -7.65
C CYS A 14 35.61 27.09 -8.65
N LEU A 15 34.42 26.72 -8.15
CA LEU A 15 33.34 26.18 -8.96
C LEU A 15 32.24 27.22 -9.13
N LYS A 16 31.78 27.39 -10.38
CA LYS A 16 30.73 28.34 -10.75
C LYS A 16 29.75 27.72 -11.73
N HIS A 17 28.59 28.36 -11.87
CA HIS A 17 27.66 28.09 -12.96
C HIS A 17 28.39 28.12 -14.31
N SER A 18 27.94 27.30 -15.26
CA SER A 18 28.52 27.24 -16.60
C SER A 18 28.40 28.60 -17.29
N GLN A 19 29.53 29.14 -17.75
CA GLN A 19 29.63 30.39 -18.51
C GLN A 19 30.31 30.10 -19.85
N ASP A 20 29.88 30.76 -20.92
CA ASP A 20 30.52 30.61 -22.24
C ASP A 20 31.83 31.38 -22.33
N ASN A 21 31.89 32.55 -21.67
CA ASN A 21 33.13 33.26 -21.39
C ASN A 21 33.38 33.24 -19.87
N ILE A 22 34.32 32.42 -19.44
CA ILE A 22 34.52 32.11 -18.02
C ILE A 22 35.27 33.26 -17.35
N SER A 23 34.61 33.91 -16.39
CA SER A 23 35.27 34.89 -15.54
C SER A 23 35.90 34.19 -14.34
N PRO A 24 37.24 34.26 -14.16
CA PRO A 24 37.92 33.63 -13.04
C PRO A 24 37.71 34.37 -11.71
N GLU A 25 37.15 35.58 -11.76
CA GLU A 25 36.94 36.41 -10.58
C GLU A 25 35.81 35.85 -9.69
N PRO A 26 35.85 36.10 -8.36
CA PRO A 26 34.73 35.79 -7.46
C PRO A 26 33.39 36.38 -7.95
N PRO A 27 32.22 35.81 -7.57
CA PRO A 27 32.03 34.77 -6.56
C PRO A 27 32.08 33.34 -7.12
N CYS A 28 32.56 32.38 -6.33
CA CYS A 28 32.50 30.95 -6.63
C CYS A 28 31.12 30.39 -6.25
N THR A 29 30.14 30.46 -7.15
CA THR A 29 28.72 30.21 -6.82
C THR A 29 28.42 28.78 -6.34
N TYR A 30 29.26 27.81 -6.69
CA TYR A 30 29.14 26.42 -6.24
C TYR A 30 30.15 26.07 -5.13
N GLY A 31 30.90 27.06 -4.65
CA GLY A 31 31.87 26.89 -3.59
C GLY A 31 33.32 26.98 -4.07
N THR A 32 34.20 27.05 -3.09
CA THR A 32 35.65 27.13 -3.25
C THR A 32 36.30 26.12 -2.32
N GLY A 33 37.44 25.57 -2.71
CA GLY A 33 38.23 24.67 -1.89
C GLY A 33 39.72 24.98 -2.02
N LEU A 34 40.47 24.73 -0.96
CA LEU A 34 41.91 24.94 -0.87
C LEU A 34 42.58 23.62 -0.48
N THR A 35 43.73 23.30 -1.08
CA THR A 35 44.59 22.22 -0.57
C THR A 35 45.32 22.67 0.69
N GLY A 36 45.98 21.75 1.41
CA GLY A 36 47.08 22.13 2.30
C GLY A 36 48.26 22.74 1.53
N ILE A 37 49.22 23.33 2.25
CA ILE A 37 50.49 23.80 1.68
C ILE A 37 51.46 22.61 1.62
N PHE A 38 52.14 22.44 0.50
CA PHE A 38 53.15 21.39 0.32
C PHE A 38 54.31 21.85 -0.56
N SER A 39 55.45 21.19 -0.43
CA SER A 39 56.60 21.40 -1.31
C SER A 39 56.25 21.05 -2.76
N ALA A 40 56.78 21.80 -3.72
CA ALA A 40 56.56 21.61 -5.15
C ALA A 40 57.28 20.37 -5.74
N ASP A 41 57.32 19.27 -5.00
CA ASP A 41 57.80 17.97 -5.49
C ASP A 41 56.63 17.01 -5.77
N GLN A 42 56.82 16.12 -6.74
CA GLN A 42 55.75 15.25 -7.24
C GLN A 42 55.20 14.27 -6.19
N ASN A 43 56.01 13.89 -5.20
CA ASN A 43 55.59 12.97 -4.14
C ASN A 43 54.69 13.67 -3.12
N SER A 44 55.04 14.91 -2.73
CA SER A 44 54.23 15.72 -1.81
C SER A 44 52.82 16.00 -2.37
N ILE A 45 52.70 16.25 -3.69
CA ILE A 45 51.42 16.47 -4.35
C ILE A 45 50.58 15.19 -4.38
N SER A 46 51.18 14.06 -4.75
CA SER A 46 50.47 12.78 -4.91
C SER A 46 49.92 12.24 -3.58
N ASN A 47 50.55 12.60 -2.46
CA ASN A 47 50.14 12.21 -1.11
C ASN A 47 49.19 13.22 -0.44
N SER A 48 48.88 14.33 -1.11
CA SER A 48 48.02 15.37 -0.54
C SER A 48 46.56 14.90 -0.44
N ALA A 49 45.86 15.39 0.60
CA ALA A 49 44.44 15.11 0.75
C ALA A 49 43.63 15.77 -0.38
N PRO A 50 42.58 15.12 -0.90
CA PRO A 50 41.74 15.69 -1.94
C PRO A 50 40.97 16.90 -1.42
N ILE A 51 40.80 17.90 -2.29
CA ILE A 51 39.96 19.06 -2.01
C ILE A 51 38.49 18.62 -2.07
N SER A 52 37.70 18.97 -1.05
CA SER A 52 36.27 18.69 -1.01
C SER A 52 35.48 20.00 -1.04
N VAL A 53 34.60 20.16 -2.04
CA VAL A 53 33.68 21.30 -2.14
C VAL A 53 32.26 20.78 -1.96
N PRO A 54 31.66 20.90 -0.76
CA PRO A 54 30.31 20.42 -0.51
C PRO A 54 29.28 21.29 -1.23
N PHE A 55 28.20 20.67 -1.69
CA PHE A 55 27.07 21.36 -2.31
C PHE A 55 25.75 20.86 -1.70
N ASN A 56 24.73 21.72 -1.71
CA ASN A 56 23.41 21.45 -1.12
C ASN A 56 22.26 21.73 -2.12
N PHE A 57 22.57 21.68 -3.42
CA PHE A 57 21.66 21.93 -4.52
C PHE A 57 21.74 20.80 -5.54
N LYS A 58 20.72 20.68 -6.40
CA LYS A 58 20.71 19.72 -7.52
C LYS A 58 21.93 19.94 -8.42
N TRP A 59 22.74 18.92 -8.60
CA TRP A 59 23.98 19.02 -9.36
C TRP A 59 23.69 19.33 -10.84
N PRO A 60 24.23 20.42 -11.42
CA PRO A 60 23.89 20.87 -12.77
C PRO A 60 24.59 20.08 -13.89
N GLY A 61 25.56 19.23 -13.57
CA GLY A 61 26.40 18.53 -14.54
C GLY A 61 27.46 19.43 -15.19
N ASN A 62 27.04 20.54 -15.80
CA ASN A 62 27.94 21.50 -16.47
C ASN A 62 28.33 22.64 -15.53
N VAL A 63 29.65 22.87 -15.39
CA VAL A 63 30.22 23.88 -14.51
C VAL A 63 31.33 24.66 -15.20
N SER A 64 31.59 25.87 -14.72
CA SER A 64 32.85 26.56 -14.95
C SER A 64 33.82 26.14 -13.85
N PHE A 65 34.88 25.44 -14.24
CA PHE A 65 35.90 24.88 -13.36
C PHE A 65 37.15 25.73 -13.43
N ILE A 66 37.50 26.38 -12.32
CA ILE A 66 38.69 27.23 -12.22
C ILE A 66 39.64 26.60 -11.20
N ILE A 67 40.88 26.35 -11.61
CA ILE A 67 41.95 25.88 -10.73
C ILE A 67 43.13 26.84 -10.80
N GLU A 68 43.63 27.23 -9.64
CA GLU A 68 44.72 28.17 -9.48
C GLU A 68 45.82 27.53 -8.64
N ALA A 69 47.06 27.65 -9.10
CA ALA A 69 48.24 27.30 -8.32
C ALA A 69 48.83 28.57 -7.73
N TRP A 70 49.07 28.56 -6.42
CA TRP A 70 49.56 29.71 -5.67
C TRP A 70 50.86 29.35 -4.97
N ASN A 71 51.79 30.30 -4.93
CA ASN A 71 52.96 30.25 -4.07
C ASN A 71 52.55 30.64 -2.65
N ALA A 72 52.86 29.80 -1.67
CA ALA A 72 52.68 30.15 -0.27
C ALA A 72 53.84 31.06 0.16
N GLU A 73 53.52 32.29 0.60
CA GLU A 73 54.51 33.13 1.28
C GLU A 73 54.90 32.49 2.62
N PHE A 74 55.97 32.97 3.26
CA PHE A 74 56.49 32.43 4.53
C PHE A 74 55.49 32.46 5.72
N SER A 75 54.31 33.06 5.56
CA SER A 75 53.22 32.95 6.52
C SER A 75 52.42 31.67 6.26
N SER A 76 52.02 31.00 7.32
CA SER A 76 51.14 29.81 7.29
C SER A 76 49.71 30.09 6.77
N GLU A 77 49.50 31.15 5.99
CA GLU A 77 48.21 31.63 5.53
C GLU A 77 48.04 31.43 4.02
N GLN A 78 46.97 30.73 3.63
CA GLN A 78 46.59 30.49 2.25
C GLN A 78 45.85 31.71 1.68
N SER A 79 46.56 32.82 1.53
CA SER A 79 45.99 34.05 0.97
C SER A 79 45.96 34.01 -0.57
N THR A 80 44.81 34.33 -1.14
CA THR A 80 44.63 34.51 -2.60
C THR A 80 44.37 35.97 -2.99
N GLU A 81 44.78 36.92 -2.13
CA GLU A 81 44.60 38.35 -2.38
C GLU A 81 45.73 38.96 -3.22
N ASN A 82 46.98 38.50 -3.00
CA ASN A 82 48.16 39.02 -3.68
C ASN A 82 48.40 38.28 -5.01
N LEU A 83 47.92 38.84 -6.12
CA LEU A 83 48.03 38.24 -7.47
C LEU A 83 49.47 37.95 -7.93
N ASN A 84 50.49 38.59 -7.33
CA ASN A 84 51.89 38.30 -7.66
C ASN A 84 52.33 36.88 -7.22
N ASN A 85 51.59 36.26 -6.30
CA ASN A 85 51.85 34.90 -5.82
C ASN A 85 51.16 33.84 -6.67
N MET A 86 50.33 34.22 -7.64
CA MET A 86 49.65 33.28 -8.51
C MET A 86 50.64 32.74 -9.55
N ILE A 87 50.87 31.42 -9.50
CA ILE A 87 51.78 30.72 -10.40
C ILE A 87 51.09 30.43 -11.74
N SER A 88 49.86 29.93 -11.68
CA SER A 88 49.07 29.63 -12.86
C SER A 88 47.59 29.63 -12.53
N ARG A 89 46.77 29.94 -13.54
CA ARG A 89 45.31 29.92 -13.45
C ARG A 89 44.76 29.26 -14.70
N GLN A 90 43.84 28.34 -14.49
CA GLN A 90 43.13 27.65 -15.56
C GLN A 90 41.63 27.79 -15.34
N ALA A 91 40.91 28.15 -16.40
CA ALA A 91 39.47 28.33 -16.38
C ALA A 91 38.89 27.56 -17.58
N THR A 92 38.10 26.52 -17.30
CA THR A 92 37.57 25.63 -18.34
C THR A 92 36.13 25.23 -18.05
N LYS A 93 35.33 25.10 -19.10
CA LYS A 93 33.94 24.63 -19.00
C LYS A 93 33.97 23.12 -19.04
N ARG A 94 33.39 22.47 -18.03
CA ARG A 94 33.44 21.02 -17.87
C ARG A 94 32.08 20.44 -17.57
N ARG A 95 31.85 19.23 -18.07
CA ARG A 95 30.76 18.37 -17.63
C ARG A 95 31.33 17.39 -16.63
N LEU A 96 30.95 17.52 -15.37
CA LEU A 96 31.33 16.58 -14.31
C LEU A 96 30.10 15.72 -14.02
N ALA A 97 30.14 14.45 -14.42
CA ALA A 97 29.06 13.52 -14.11
C ALA A 97 29.20 13.02 -12.66
N ILE A 98 28.07 12.66 -12.05
CA ILE A 98 28.07 11.95 -10.76
C ILE A 98 28.64 10.54 -10.97
N GLY A 99 29.53 10.11 -10.08
CA GLY A 99 30.12 8.78 -10.10
C GLY A 99 31.25 8.61 -9.07
N ASP A 100 31.47 7.37 -8.64
CA ASP A 100 32.51 7.03 -7.67
C ASP A 100 33.91 7.00 -8.28
N ASP A 101 33.99 6.80 -9.59
CA ASP A 101 35.25 6.70 -10.33
C ASP A 101 35.92 8.06 -10.52
N TRP A 102 37.24 8.10 -10.31
CA TRP A 102 38.05 9.28 -10.56
C TRP A 102 38.23 9.51 -12.06
N SER A 103 37.80 10.69 -12.53
CA SER A 103 38.14 11.17 -13.86
C SER A 103 39.46 11.93 -13.80
N GLN A 104 40.41 11.55 -14.65
CA GLN A 104 41.70 12.19 -14.74
C GLN A 104 41.75 13.17 -15.92
N ASP A 105 42.45 14.27 -15.72
CA ASP A 105 42.64 15.29 -16.74
C ASP A 105 44.02 15.93 -16.62
N GLU A 106 44.44 16.56 -17.71
CA GLU A 106 45.75 17.18 -17.83
C GLU A 106 45.63 18.52 -18.55
N HIS A 107 46.24 19.53 -17.95
CA HIS A 107 46.38 20.84 -18.55
C HIS A 107 47.86 21.14 -18.78
N VAL A 108 48.20 21.53 -20.01
CA VAL A 108 49.55 21.96 -20.40
C VAL A 108 49.47 23.44 -20.77
N GLY A 109 50.00 24.28 -19.89
CA GLY A 109 50.22 25.70 -20.15
C GLY A 109 51.60 25.96 -20.78
N GLU A 110 51.94 27.22 -21.02
CA GLU A 110 53.22 27.59 -21.66
C GLU A 110 54.44 27.21 -20.81
N GLN A 111 54.32 27.29 -19.49
CA GLN A 111 55.43 27.08 -18.54
C GLN A 111 55.09 26.11 -17.40
N SER A 112 53.89 25.52 -17.41
CA SER A 112 53.45 24.61 -16.35
C SER A 112 52.56 23.49 -16.90
N GLN A 113 52.64 22.32 -16.28
CA GLN A 113 51.83 21.16 -16.60
C GLN A 113 51.15 20.69 -15.32
N MET A 114 49.83 20.59 -15.34
CA MET A 114 49.01 20.21 -14.19
C MET A 114 48.20 18.98 -14.53
N ARG A 115 48.41 17.90 -13.77
CA ARG A 115 47.59 16.68 -13.81
C ARG A 115 46.73 16.67 -12.56
N PHE A 116 45.42 16.50 -12.74
CA PHE A 116 44.50 16.44 -11.62
C PHE A 116 43.43 15.37 -11.88
N SER A 117 42.85 14.88 -10.81
CA SER A 117 41.71 13.96 -10.87
C SER A 117 40.55 14.56 -10.10
N TYR A 118 39.34 14.32 -10.57
CA TYR A 118 38.12 14.79 -9.95
C TYR A 118 37.03 13.72 -10.01
N ARG A 119 36.10 13.79 -9.08
CA ARG A 119 34.84 13.04 -9.11
C ARG A 119 33.78 13.84 -8.36
N VAL A 120 32.52 13.59 -8.67
CA VAL A 120 31.39 14.18 -7.96
C VAL A 120 30.59 13.01 -7.40
N VAL A 121 30.51 12.94 -6.07
CA VAL A 121 29.82 11.84 -5.37
C VAL A 121 28.66 12.42 -4.59
N CYS A 122 27.55 11.68 -4.54
CA CYS A 122 26.43 12.06 -3.71
C CYS A 122 26.76 11.85 -2.23
N ALA A 123 26.14 12.66 -1.37
CA ALA A 123 26.14 12.41 0.06
C ALA A 123 25.37 11.13 0.39
N GLU A 124 25.53 10.63 1.62
CA GLU A 124 24.80 9.46 2.09
C GLU A 124 23.29 9.64 1.91
N PHE A 125 22.60 8.62 1.40
CA PHE A 125 21.16 8.60 1.09
C PHE A 125 20.70 9.51 -0.05
N TYR A 126 21.60 10.21 -0.75
CA TYR A 126 21.29 10.93 -1.98
C TYR A 126 21.67 10.11 -3.21
N HIS A 127 20.78 10.11 -4.20
CA HIS A 127 20.89 9.32 -5.41
C HIS A 127 20.51 10.15 -6.65
N GLY A 128 20.54 9.48 -7.80
CA GLY A 128 20.22 10.08 -9.09
C GLY A 128 21.43 10.70 -9.77
N GLU A 129 21.25 11.11 -11.03
CA GLU A 129 22.32 11.72 -11.85
C GLU A 129 22.73 13.12 -11.36
N ASP A 130 22.02 13.66 -10.39
CA ASP A 130 22.18 15.02 -9.88
C ASP A 130 22.18 15.13 -8.34
N CYS A 131 22.24 14.00 -7.63
CA CYS A 131 22.18 13.91 -6.18
C CYS A 131 20.99 14.64 -5.54
N SER A 132 19.83 14.67 -6.20
CA SER A 132 18.62 15.31 -5.67
C SER A 132 17.61 14.34 -5.05
N ASP A 133 17.72 13.04 -5.34
CA ASP A 133 16.78 12.02 -4.86
C ASP A 133 17.20 11.48 -3.49
N PHE A 134 16.48 11.87 -2.44
CA PHE A 134 16.75 11.40 -1.08
C PHE A 134 15.98 10.11 -0.75
N CYS A 135 16.72 9.06 -0.38
CA CYS A 135 16.16 7.80 0.07
C CYS A 135 17.01 7.18 1.19
N ARG A 136 16.39 7.05 2.37
CA ARG A 136 16.94 6.31 3.50
C ARG A 136 16.04 5.12 3.82
N PRO A 137 16.55 3.86 3.80
CA PRO A 137 15.77 2.68 4.15
C PRO A 137 15.12 2.79 5.54
N ARG A 138 13.92 2.23 5.69
CA ARG A 138 13.16 2.28 6.94
C ARG A 138 12.21 1.08 7.08
N ASP A 139 11.93 0.72 8.33
CA ASP A 139 10.96 -0.31 8.71
C ASP A 139 10.28 0.09 10.04
N ASP A 140 9.39 1.08 9.96
CA ASP A 140 8.70 1.66 11.11
C ASP A 140 7.33 2.23 10.68
N THR A 141 6.64 2.92 11.59
CA THR A 141 5.29 3.46 11.33
C THR A 141 5.19 4.44 10.17
N PHE A 142 6.30 5.02 9.70
CA PHE A 142 6.32 5.95 8.57
C PHE A 142 6.64 5.26 7.23
N GLY A 143 6.91 3.96 7.23
CA GLY A 143 7.07 3.19 6.00
C GLY A 143 7.91 1.92 6.17
N HIS A 144 7.79 1.05 5.17
CA HIS A 144 8.47 -0.25 5.12
C HIS A 144 9.12 -0.40 3.75
N PHE A 145 10.35 0.10 3.58
CA PHE A 145 11.02 0.13 2.27
C PHE A 145 12.54 0.15 2.31
N ASN A 146 13.12 -0.36 1.23
CA ASN A 146 14.53 -0.17 0.86
C ASN A 146 14.66 0.85 -0.28
N CYS A 147 15.89 1.25 -0.58
CA CYS A 147 16.21 2.17 -1.66
C CYS A 147 16.98 1.44 -2.75
N ASP A 148 16.66 1.70 -4.01
CA ASP A 148 17.45 1.22 -5.14
C ASP A 148 18.61 2.17 -5.49
N ALA A 149 19.39 1.81 -6.52
CA ALA A 149 20.53 2.62 -6.96
C ALA A 149 20.14 4.02 -7.45
N ALA A 150 18.90 4.20 -7.93
CA ALA A 150 18.38 5.49 -8.37
C ALA A 150 17.71 6.29 -7.23
N GLY A 151 17.67 5.76 -6.01
CA GLY A 151 16.99 6.40 -4.87
C GLY A 151 15.48 6.19 -4.87
N LYS A 152 14.94 5.29 -5.69
CA LYS A 152 13.53 4.95 -5.66
C LYS A 152 13.26 4.00 -4.49
N ARG A 153 12.13 4.22 -3.82
CA ARG A 153 11.64 3.37 -2.74
C ARG A 153 11.11 2.05 -3.29
N ILE A 154 11.63 0.94 -2.77
CA ILE A 154 11.14 -0.41 -3.01
C ILE A 154 10.46 -0.88 -1.73
N CYS A 155 9.13 -0.99 -1.76
CA CYS A 155 8.37 -1.46 -0.62
C CYS A 155 8.79 -2.89 -0.23
N LEU A 156 8.85 -3.14 1.08
CA LEU A 156 9.02 -4.47 1.62
C LEU A 156 7.80 -5.34 1.28
N HIS A 157 7.99 -6.67 1.30
CA HIS A 157 6.92 -7.61 0.99
C HIS A 157 5.70 -7.36 1.88
N GLY A 158 4.52 -7.26 1.27
CA GLY A 158 3.27 -6.98 1.98
C GLY A 158 2.95 -5.49 2.17
N TRP A 159 3.75 -4.57 1.63
CA TRP A 159 3.50 -3.12 1.73
C TRP A 159 3.42 -2.46 0.36
N ASN A 160 2.62 -1.40 0.24
CA ASN A 160 2.46 -0.62 -0.98
C ASN A 160 2.19 0.87 -0.70
N GLY A 161 1.99 1.63 -1.78
CA GLY A 161 1.79 3.07 -1.76
C GLY A 161 3.09 3.85 -1.92
N GLU A 162 2.98 5.17 -2.06
CA GLU A 162 4.12 6.06 -2.36
C GLU A 162 5.21 6.03 -1.27
N TYR A 163 4.81 5.84 -0.01
CA TYR A 163 5.68 5.77 1.15
C TYR A 163 5.78 4.37 1.75
N CYS A 164 5.20 3.35 1.08
CA CYS A 164 5.18 1.97 1.57
C CYS A 164 4.60 1.83 2.99
N THR A 165 3.54 2.60 3.28
CA THR A 165 2.84 2.61 4.58
C THR A 165 1.52 1.85 4.54
N LYS A 166 1.01 1.50 3.36
CA LYS A 166 -0.27 0.80 3.23
C LYS A 166 0.01 -0.71 3.20
N PRO A 167 -0.57 -1.50 4.12
CA PRO A 167 -0.45 -2.95 4.06
C PRO A 167 -1.23 -3.49 2.87
N ILE A 168 -0.69 -4.55 2.26
CA ILE A 168 -1.37 -5.34 1.23
C ILE A 168 -2.23 -6.38 1.95
N CYS A 169 -3.54 -6.28 1.80
CA CYS A 169 -4.49 -7.20 2.43
C CYS A 169 -4.39 -8.61 1.84
N SER A 170 -5.05 -9.58 2.46
CA SER A 170 -5.15 -10.93 1.94
C SER A 170 -5.60 -10.96 0.48
N PRO A 171 -5.07 -11.86 -0.35
CA PRO A 171 -5.53 -12.02 -1.73
C PRO A 171 -7.04 -12.25 -1.78
N GLY A 172 -7.75 -11.45 -2.59
CA GLY A 172 -9.21 -11.54 -2.74
C GLY A 172 -10.02 -10.83 -1.66
N CYS A 173 -9.39 -10.17 -0.69
CA CYS A 173 -10.09 -9.32 0.26
C CYS A 173 -10.86 -8.22 -0.49
N SER A 174 -12.14 -8.04 -0.16
CA SER A 174 -13.01 -7.05 -0.79
C SER A 174 -12.43 -5.64 -0.69
N GLU A 175 -12.32 -4.93 -1.82
CA GLU A 175 -11.81 -3.55 -1.84
C GLU A 175 -12.79 -2.56 -1.20
N GLU A 176 -14.09 -2.84 -1.28
CA GLU A 176 -15.13 -1.96 -0.72
C GLU A 176 -15.41 -2.27 0.75
N HIS A 177 -15.42 -3.55 1.12
CA HIS A 177 -15.94 -4.02 2.40
C HIS A 177 -14.87 -4.61 3.31
N GLY A 178 -13.68 -4.87 2.78
CA GLY A 178 -12.51 -5.31 3.52
C GLY A 178 -11.55 -4.15 3.81
N TYR A 179 -10.70 -4.34 4.82
CA TYR A 179 -9.52 -3.53 5.09
C TYR A 179 -8.50 -4.36 5.89
N CYS A 180 -7.27 -3.88 6.02
CA CYS A 180 -6.24 -4.57 6.80
C CYS A 180 -5.36 -3.56 7.53
N ASP A 181 -5.00 -3.87 8.77
CA ASP A 181 -4.05 -3.08 9.55
C ASP A 181 -2.62 -3.65 9.45
N ALA A 182 -2.51 -4.94 9.09
CA ALA A 182 -1.26 -5.61 8.82
C ALA A 182 -1.32 -6.39 7.48
N PRO A 183 -0.16 -6.64 6.84
CA PRO A 183 -0.12 -7.39 5.59
C PRO A 183 -0.71 -8.79 5.72
N GLY A 184 -1.51 -9.20 4.75
CA GLY A 184 -2.13 -10.53 4.74
C GLY A 184 -3.28 -10.72 5.75
N GLU A 185 -3.80 -9.64 6.33
CA GLU A 185 -5.09 -9.65 7.04
C GLU A 185 -6.24 -9.27 6.10
N CYS A 186 -7.46 -9.64 6.47
CA CYS A 186 -8.69 -9.09 5.90
C CYS A 186 -9.72 -8.94 7.02
N LYS A 187 -10.01 -7.69 7.39
CA LYS A 187 -11.01 -7.29 8.39
C LYS A 187 -12.22 -6.75 7.68
N CYS A 188 -13.39 -7.20 8.09
CA CYS A 188 -14.64 -6.81 7.44
C CYS A 188 -15.22 -5.56 8.10
N ARG A 189 -15.73 -4.67 7.25
CA ARG A 189 -16.59 -3.57 7.68
C ARG A 189 -17.88 -4.13 8.26
N LEU A 190 -18.53 -3.33 9.13
CA LEU A 190 -19.77 -3.72 9.78
C LEU A 190 -20.82 -4.14 8.75
N GLY A 191 -21.40 -5.33 8.93
CA GLY A 191 -22.40 -5.88 8.02
C GLY A 191 -21.86 -6.86 6.98
N TRP A 192 -20.55 -7.08 6.94
CA TRP A 192 -19.89 -8.04 6.05
C TRP A 192 -19.17 -9.13 6.86
N GLN A 193 -19.04 -10.31 6.27
CA GLN A 193 -18.48 -11.50 6.90
C GLN A 193 -17.77 -12.37 5.87
N GLU A 194 -17.38 -13.58 6.30
CA GLU A 194 -16.50 -14.51 5.58
C GLU A 194 -15.05 -13.99 5.44
N PRO A 195 -14.06 -14.86 5.16
CA PRO A 195 -12.64 -14.48 5.20
C PRO A 195 -12.22 -13.38 4.22
N LEU A 196 -13.06 -13.10 3.20
CA LEU A 196 -12.81 -12.11 2.15
C LEU A 196 -13.71 -10.87 2.25
N CYS A 197 -14.64 -10.82 3.21
CA CYS A 197 -15.58 -9.72 3.38
C CYS A 197 -16.48 -9.45 2.16
N ASP A 198 -16.79 -10.48 1.40
CA ASP A 198 -17.61 -10.45 0.18
C ASP A 198 -19.06 -10.92 0.43
N GLN A 199 -19.34 -11.47 1.62
CA GLN A 199 -20.67 -11.93 2.01
C GLN A 199 -21.31 -10.97 3.01
N CYS A 200 -22.57 -10.62 2.77
CA CYS A 200 -23.35 -9.82 3.71
C CYS A 200 -23.73 -10.64 4.96
N LEU A 201 -23.81 -9.96 6.09
CA LEU A 201 -24.43 -10.48 7.31
C LEU A 201 -25.94 -10.40 7.15
N ARG A 202 -26.62 -11.54 7.35
CA ARG A 202 -28.08 -11.61 7.39
C ARG A 202 -28.62 -10.95 8.66
N TYR A 203 -29.89 -10.55 8.66
CA TYR A 203 -30.55 -10.06 9.87
C TYR A 203 -30.40 -11.08 11.02
N PRO A 204 -30.09 -10.65 12.26
CA PRO A 204 -29.94 -11.58 13.38
C PRO A 204 -31.21 -12.42 13.57
N GLY A 205 -31.07 -13.76 13.55
CA GLY A 205 -32.20 -14.70 13.63
C GLY A 205 -32.81 -15.12 12.29
N CYS A 206 -32.28 -14.64 11.16
CA CYS A 206 -32.69 -15.10 9.83
C CYS A 206 -32.39 -16.60 9.65
N LEU A 207 -33.44 -17.41 9.49
CA LEU A 207 -33.33 -18.87 9.39
C LEU A 207 -33.16 -19.30 7.93
N HIS A 208 -34.23 -19.22 7.14
CA HIS A 208 -34.29 -19.67 5.74
C HIS A 208 -34.35 -18.49 4.75
N GLY A 209 -33.36 -17.59 4.86
CA GLY A 209 -33.26 -16.42 3.98
C GLY A 209 -31.83 -16.08 3.58
N THR A 210 -31.72 -15.25 2.55
CA THR A 210 -30.48 -14.69 1.99
C THR A 210 -30.42 -13.17 2.19
N CYS A 211 -29.29 -12.55 1.85
CA CYS A 211 -29.14 -11.11 1.83
C CYS A 211 -28.44 -10.68 0.54
N GLY A 212 -28.77 -9.48 0.03
CA GLY A 212 -27.98 -8.79 -1.00
C GLY A 212 -27.25 -7.57 -0.44
N GLN A 213 -27.71 -7.06 0.69
CA GLN A 213 -27.08 -6.01 1.49
C GLN A 213 -27.11 -6.42 2.96
N PRO A 214 -26.22 -5.87 3.81
CA PRO A 214 -26.20 -6.17 5.23
C PRO A 214 -27.57 -6.02 5.90
N TRP A 215 -27.85 -6.94 6.83
CA TRP A 215 -29.05 -6.95 7.68
C TRP A 215 -30.35 -7.24 6.95
N GLN A 216 -30.30 -7.72 5.72
CA GLN A 216 -31.49 -8.25 5.04
C GLN A 216 -31.76 -9.71 5.43
N CYS A 217 -33.02 -10.12 5.27
CA CYS A 217 -33.46 -11.51 5.36
C CYS A 217 -34.54 -11.74 4.30
N THR A 218 -34.12 -11.97 3.07
CA THR A 218 -35.01 -12.29 1.96
C THR A 218 -35.31 -13.78 2.00
N CYS A 219 -36.56 -14.14 2.31
CA CYS A 219 -36.94 -15.54 2.47
C CYS A 219 -36.80 -16.32 1.16
N MET A 220 -36.27 -17.54 1.30
CA MET A 220 -36.27 -18.52 0.23
C MET A 220 -37.72 -18.95 -0.08
N GLU A 221 -37.92 -19.53 -1.25
CA GLU A 221 -39.23 -20.03 -1.66
C GLU A 221 -39.80 -21.02 -0.62
N GLY A 222 -41.07 -20.85 -0.28
CA GLY A 222 -41.76 -21.66 0.74
C GLY A 222 -41.56 -21.20 2.19
N TRP A 223 -40.76 -20.16 2.44
CA TRP A 223 -40.58 -19.58 3.79
C TRP A 223 -41.12 -18.16 3.87
N GLY A 224 -41.57 -17.77 5.07
CA GLY A 224 -42.14 -16.46 5.34
C GLY A 224 -41.83 -15.91 6.72
N GLY A 225 -42.33 -14.70 6.97
CA GLY A 225 -42.09 -13.94 8.21
C GLY A 225 -40.80 -13.13 8.17
N LEU A 226 -40.63 -12.23 9.14
CA LEU A 226 -39.47 -11.33 9.25
C LEU A 226 -38.12 -12.08 9.34
N PHE A 227 -38.15 -13.26 9.95
CA PHE A 227 -36.97 -14.10 10.19
C PHE A 227 -36.91 -15.33 9.28
N CYS A 228 -37.83 -15.45 8.32
CA CYS A 228 -37.95 -16.63 7.44
C CYS A 228 -38.02 -17.94 8.23
N ASN A 229 -38.81 -17.92 9.30
CA ASN A 229 -39.01 -19.04 10.22
C ASN A 229 -40.42 -19.65 10.11
N GLN A 230 -41.27 -19.12 9.23
CA GLN A 230 -42.61 -19.64 8.97
C GLN A 230 -42.59 -20.53 7.73
N ASP A 231 -42.95 -21.80 7.87
CA ASP A 231 -43.08 -22.73 6.73
C ASP A 231 -44.44 -22.53 6.04
N LEU A 232 -44.42 -21.95 4.84
CA LEU A 232 -45.60 -21.65 4.05
C LEU A 232 -46.15 -22.87 3.30
N ASN A 233 -45.40 -23.98 3.27
CA ASN A 233 -45.76 -25.23 2.62
C ASN A 233 -45.99 -26.37 3.63
N PHE A 234 -46.32 -26.03 4.87
CA PHE A 234 -46.48 -26.95 5.98
C PHE A 234 -47.40 -28.14 5.66
N CYS A 235 -48.56 -27.91 5.02
CA CYS A 235 -49.48 -28.97 4.62
C CYS A 235 -48.87 -29.99 3.65
N THR A 236 -48.07 -29.53 2.69
CA THR A 236 -47.45 -30.39 1.67
C THR A 236 -46.35 -31.24 2.28
N TYR A 237 -45.54 -30.65 3.15
CA TYR A 237 -44.38 -31.31 3.74
C TYR A 237 -44.76 -32.19 4.94
N HIS A 238 -45.59 -31.69 5.86
CA HIS A 238 -45.91 -32.38 7.11
C HIS A 238 -47.20 -33.22 7.09
N LYS A 239 -48.13 -32.94 6.17
CA LYS A 239 -49.44 -33.63 6.05
C LYS A 239 -50.12 -33.89 7.41
N PRO A 240 -50.40 -32.84 8.20
CA PRO A 240 -50.82 -32.98 9.60
C PRO A 240 -52.24 -33.55 9.77
N CYS A 241 -53.13 -33.31 8.80
CA CYS A 241 -54.53 -33.72 8.85
C CYS A 241 -54.71 -35.24 8.71
N ARG A 242 -55.55 -35.82 9.57
CA ARG A 242 -55.90 -37.25 9.61
C ARG A 242 -57.24 -37.52 8.94
N ASN A 243 -57.58 -38.81 8.78
CA ASN A 243 -58.88 -39.27 8.30
C ASN A 243 -59.30 -38.65 6.95
N GLU A 244 -58.33 -38.54 6.03
CA GLU A 244 -58.50 -37.98 4.68
C GLU A 244 -59.04 -36.53 4.67
N ALA A 245 -58.84 -35.79 5.76
CA ALA A 245 -59.20 -34.38 5.83
C ALA A 245 -58.31 -33.53 4.92
N THR A 246 -58.87 -32.42 4.42
CA THR A 246 -58.15 -31.48 3.54
C THR A 246 -57.31 -30.53 4.38
N CYS A 247 -56.01 -30.46 4.10
CA CYS A 247 -55.11 -29.49 4.73
C CYS A 247 -55.00 -28.22 3.89
N THR A 248 -55.12 -27.06 4.53
CA THR A 248 -54.89 -25.75 3.90
C THR A 248 -53.88 -24.93 4.71
N ASN A 249 -52.84 -24.41 4.05
CA ASN A 249 -51.89 -23.49 4.68
C ASN A 249 -52.56 -22.15 4.95
N THR A 250 -52.36 -21.56 6.13
CA THR A 250 -52.94 -20.26 6.50
C THR A 250 -52.09 -19.07 6.07
N GLY A 251 -50.88 -19.31 5.54
CA GLY A 251 -49.95 -18.28 5.06
C GLY A 251 -49.12 -17.59 6.14
N GLN A 252 -49.28 -17.95 7.42
CA GLN A 252 -48.49 -17.42 8.55
C GLN A 252 -47.62 -18.49 9.22
N GLY A 253 -47.18 -19.49 8.45
CA GLY A 253 -46.45 -20.65 8.99
C GLY A 253 -47.33 -21.63 9.77
N SER A 254 -48.63 -21.66 9.48
CA SER A 254 -49.62 -22.49 10.16
C SER A 254 -50.57 -23.14 9.15
N TYR A 255 -51.40 -24.06 9.62
CA TYR A 255 -52.31 -24.86 8.80
C TYR A 255 -53.68 -24.98 9.47
N THR A 256 -54.68 -25.34 8.66
CA THR A 256 -56.01 -25.75 9.14
C THR A 256 -56.44 -27.02 8.43
N CYS A 257 -57.07 -27.92 9.19
CA CYS A 257 -57.67 -29.14 8.65
C CYS A 257 -59.18 -28.96 8.50
N THR A 258 -59.71 -29.16 7.30
CA THR A 258 -61.15 -29.27 7.07
C THR A 258 -61.56 -30.72 7.24
N CYS A 259 -62.14 -31.02 8.40
CA CYS A 259 -62.57 -32.38 8.74
C CYS A 259 -63.75 -32.84 7.88
N LYS A 260 -63.73 -34.12 7.51
CA LYS A 260 -64.89 -34.78 6.95
C LYS A 260 -65.99 -34.91 8.03
N PRO A 261 -67.28 -35.03 7.65
CA PRO A 261 -68.34 -35.37 8.58
C PRO A 261 -67.96 -36.59 9.44
N GLY A 262 -68.32 -36.57 10.72
CA GLY A 262 -67.95 -37.62 11.67
C GLY A 262 -66.56 -37.47 12.31
N PHE A 263 -65.81 -36.40 12.01
CA PHE A 263 -64.50 -36.14 12.63
C PHE A 263 -64.36 -34.70 13.13
N SER A 264 -63.57 -34.52 14.20
CA SER A 264 -63.24 -33.25 14.85
C SER A 264 -61.82 -33.27 15.44
N GLY A 265 -61.40 -32.19 16.11
CA GLY A 265 -60.02 -32.00 16.58
C GLY A 265 -59.19 -31.16 15.61
N THR A 266 -58.03 -30.69 16.06
CA THR A 266 -57.17 -29.79 15.26
C THR A 266 -56.66 -30.45 13.98
N ASN A 267 -56.43 -31.76 14.04
CA ASN A 267 -55.97 -32.59 12.93
C ASN A 267 -57.05 -33.56 12.44
N CYS A 268 -58.31 -33.37 12.83
CA CYS A 268 -59.42 -34.29 12.51
C CYS A 268 -59.21 -35.72 13.05
N GLU A 269 -58.51 -35.84 14.17
CA GLU A 269 -58.13 -37.09 14.81
C GLU A 269 -59.21 -37.69 15.71
N ILE A 270 -60.24 -36.92 16.06
CA ILE A 270 -61.30 -37.31 17.00
C ILE A 270 -62.54 -37.71 16.20
N GLU A 271 -63.00 -38.95 16.31
CA GLU A 271 -64.28 -39.39 15.76
C GLU A 271 -65.44 -38.80 16.58
N THR A 272 -66.42 -38.18 15.89
CA THR A 272 -67.63 -37.62 16.51
C THR A 272 -68.82 -38.52 16.25
N ASN A 273 -69.52 -38.90 17.31
CA ASN A 273 -70.78 -39.62 17.19
C ASN A 273 -71.93 -38.61 16.97
N GLU A 274 -72.51 -38.59 15.77
CA GLU A 274 -73.58 -37.66 15.41
C GLU A 274 -74.87 -37.88 16.23
N CYS A 275 -74.99 -39.02 16.91
CA CYS A 275 -76.12 -39.34 17.77
C CYS A 275 -75.98 -38.84 19.22
N ASP A 276 -74.80 -38.40 19.66
CA ASP A 276 -74.57 -37.97 21.06
C ASP A 276 -75.43 -36.75 21.45
N SER A 277 -75.76 -35.91 20.48
CA SER A 277 -76.59 -34.71 20.67
C SER A 277 -78.10 -34.97 20.63
N ASN A 278 -78.52 -36.24 20.46
CA ASN A 278 -79.91 -36.67 20.28
C ASN A 278 -80.69 -35.81 19.26
N PRO A 279 -80.24 -35.74 18.00
CA PRO A 279 -80.85 -34.86 16.99
C PRO A 279 -82.24 -35.33 16.55
N CYS A 280 -82.53 -36.64 16.63
CA CYS A 280 -83.80 -37.21 16.22
C CYS A 280 -84.94 -36.78 17.16
N LYS A 281 -86.01 -36.20 16.60
CA LYS A 281 -87.23 -35.81 17.34
C LYS A 281 -88.37 -36.81 17.08
N ASN A 282 -89.42 -36.75 17.91
CA ASN A 282 -90.64 -37.55 17.78
C ASN A 282 -90.43 -39.08 17.76
N GLY A 283 -89.49 -39.58 18.57
CA GLY A 283 -89.26 -41.04 18.73
C GLY A 283 -88.42 -41.70 17.63
N GLY A 284 -87.75 -40.92 16.78
CA GLY A 284 -86.80 -41.48 15.81
C GLY A 284 -85.55 -42.06 16.47
N SER A 285 -85.13 -43.27 16.06
CA SER A 285 -83.84 -43.85 16.45
C SER A 285 -82.71 -43.26 15.61
N CYS A 286 -81.67 -42.75 16.27
CA CYS A 286 -80.44 -42.34 15.62
C CYS A 286 -79.51 -43.55 15.46
N ASN A 287 -79.00 -43.79 14.26
CA ASN A 287 -77.93 -44.74 14.01
C ASN A 287 -76.69 -43.97 13.54
N VAL A 288 -75.56 -44.27 14.15
CA VAL A 288 -74.26 -43.75 13.71
C VAL A 288 -73.97 -44.27 12.31
N SER A 289 -73.66 -43.37 11.40
CA SER A 289 -73.24 -43.76 10.05
C SER A 289 -71.79 -44.21 10.15
N ASN A 290 -71.53 -45.52 10.33
CA ASN A 290 -70.17 -46.04 10.37
C ASN A 290 -69.43 -45.68 9.07
N HIS A 291 -68.57 -44.67 9.12
CA HIS A 291 -67.75 -44.20 7.99
C HIS A 291 -66.70 -45.22 7.51
N GLN A 292 -66.67 -46.43 8.06
CA GLN A 292 -65.78 -47.52 7.63
C GLN A 292 -66.21 -48.25 6.34
N MET A 293 -67.29 -47.86 5.66
CA MET A 293 -67.82 -48.64 4.52
C MET A 293 -67.78 -47.98 3.14
N PHE A 294 -66.87 -47.02 2.88
CA PHE A 294 -66.69 -46.45 1.53
C PHE A 294 -65.33 -46.73 0.85
N SER A 295 -64.51 -47.67 1.34
CA SER A 295 -63.26 -48.08 0.68
C SER A 295 -63.29 -49.47 0.01
N SER A 296 -64.46 -50.07 -0.21
CA SER A 296 -64.53 -51.35 -0.92
C SER A 296 -65.87 -51.51 -1.62
N VAL A 297 -66.02 -50.90 -2.80
CA VAL A 297 -66.54 -51.50 -4.05
C VAL A 297 -66.55 -50.39 -5.11
N MET A 298 -65.50 -50.32 -5.91
CA MET A 298 -65.62 -49.96 -7.33
C MET A 298 -64.85 -51.03 -8.11
N ARG A 299 -65.60 -51.96 -8.70
CA ARG A 299 -65.24 -52.63 -9.95
C ARG A 299 -65.90 -51.87 -11.08
#